data_AF-G9YTF7-F1
#
_entry.id   AF-G9YTF7-F1
#
_cell.length_a   1.000
_cell.length_b   1.000
_cell.length_c   1.000
_cell.angle_alpha   90.00
_cell.angle_beta   90.00
_cell.angle_gamma   90.00
#
_symmetry.space_group_name_H-M   'P 1'
#
loop_
_entity.id
_entity.type
_entity.pdbx_description
1 polymer ?
#
loop_
_entity_poly.entity_id
_entity_poly.type
_entity_poly.pdbx_seq_one_letter_code
_entity_poly.pdbx_strand_id
1 'polypeptide(L)'
;MGYRINRSEREQQLLNMLFSYLGEHYDSSELYEILHHDLGMTHSDIELLGFDLKDCYCMESNEINMGRLNLNAETDLSRLMERPMLLSTVHLSLIDRTSGEVEEALYDNGARYAEDLRNMMEHFSTDEYPSNNLMNYFVLPTHPKIEKRIREKVLSATPGIYVDGETIYAALKLQMTEDLTQRELELFEQQIADQYENGWGGALELQDIDTACGDLICIRLWHDALEFYPACNLPTETEATQEITM
;
A
#
# COMPACT_ATOMS: atom_id res chain seq x y z
N MET A 1 15.75 -59.63 -21.09
CA MET A 1 14.49 -59.04 -20.59
C MET A 1 14.87 -58.07 -19.48
N GLY A 2 14.82 -56.77 -19.77
CA GLY A 2 15.31 -55.72 -18.89
C GLY A 2 14.41 -55.54 -17.67
N TYR A 3 15.05 -55.43 -16.51
CA TYR A 3 14.43 -55.02 -15.26
C TYR A 3 13.85 -53.60 -15.43
N ARG A 4 12.52 -53.47 -15.42
CA ARG A 4 11.86 -52.18 -15.22
C ARG A 4 12.06 -51.80 -13.76
N ILE A 5 12.74 -50.68 -13.56
CA ILE A 5 13.09 -50.08 -12.27
C ILE A 5 11.80 -49.87 -11.46
N ASN A 6 11.67 -50.53 -10.31
CA ASN A 6 10.61 -50.25 -9.33
C ASN A 6 11.01 -49.01 -8.52
N ARG A 7 10.87 -47.84 -9.13
CA ARG A 7 11.18 -46.52 -8.54
C ARG A 7 10.05 -45.98 -7.64
N SER A 8 8.94 -46.71 -7.49
CA SER A 8 7.63 -46.08 -7.19
C SER A 8 7.30 -45.87 -5.70
N GLU A 9 7.54 -46.83 -4.80
CA GLU A 9 7.01 -46.72 -3.42
C GLU A 9 7.82 -45.79 -2.52
N ARG A 10 9.15 -45.84 -2.58
CA ARG A 10 10.00 -45.03 -1.69
C ARG A 10 9.99 -43.55 -2.09
N GLU A 11 9.89 -43.26 -3.38
CA GLU A 11 9.73 -41.88 -3.87
C GLU A 11 8.37 -41.32 -3.43
N GLN A 12 7.29 -42.11 -3.52
CA GLN A 12 5.97 -41.71 -3.01
C GLN A 12 5.96 -41.48 -1.49
N GLN A 13 6.65 -42.31 -0.71
CA GLN A 13 6.77 -42.10 0.74
C GLN A 13 7.48 -40.80 1.10
N LEU A 14 8.56 -40.46 0.38
CA LEU A 14 9.29 -39.22 0.60
C LEU A 14 8.46 -38.00 0.19
N LEU A 15 7.74 -38.08 -0.92
CA LEU A 15 6.82 -37.03 -1.36
C LEU A 15 5.70 -36.80 -0.35
N ASN A 16 5.06 -37.87 0.13
CA ASN A 16 4.01 -37.77 1.14
C ASN A 16 4.52 -37.15 2.44
N MET A 17 5.73 -37.52 2.89
CA MET A 17 6.34 -36.92 4.08
C MET A 17 6.57 -35.41 3.88
N LEU A 18 7.00 -35.01 2.69
CA LEU A 18 7.24 -33.61 2.35
C LEU A 18 5.93 -32.83 2.26
N PHE A 19 4.87 -33.40 1.66
CA PHE A 19 3.55 -32.76 1.61
C PHE A 19 2.90 -32.65 3.00
N SER A 20 3.02 -33.67 3.85
CA SER A 20 2.57 -33.58 5.24
C SER A 20 3.31 -32.48 5.99
N TYR A 21 4.63 -32.39 5.84
CA TYR A 21 5.42 -31.32 6.45
C TYR A 21 4.95 -29.93 5.97
N LEU A 22 4.73 -29.76 4.66
CA LEU A 22 4.23 -28.49 4.12
C LEU A 22 2.85 -28.12 4.69
N GLY A 23 1.92 -29.08 4.76
CA GLY A 23 0.57 -28.84 5.31
C GLY A 23 0.55 -28.58 6.83
N GLU A 24 1.57 -29.02 7.57
CA GLU A 24 1.70 -28.76 9.01
C GLU A 24 2.40 -27.42 9.31
N HIS A 25 3.25 -26.95 8.41
CA HIS A 25 4.13 -25.80 8.65
C HIS A 25 3.71 -24.50 7.97
N TYR A 26 2.81 -24.56 6.98
CA TYR A 26 2.30 -23.39 6.27
C TYR A 26 0.79 -23.32 6.44
N ASP A 27 0.26 -22.11 6.58
CA ASP A 27 -1.19 -21.93 6.55
C ASP A 27 -1.75 -22.14 5.12
N SER A 28 -3.07 -22.31 5.03
CA SER A 28 -3.74 -22.58 3.76
C SER A 28 -3.51 -21.50 2.70
N SER A 29 -3.30 -20.24 3.09
CA SER A 29 -3.10 -19.12 2.16
C SER A 29 -1.67 -19.12 1.62
N GLU A 30 -0.67 -19.25 2.49
CA GLU A 30 0.73 -19.34 2.11
C GLU A 30 1.00 -20.57 1.25
N LEU A 31 0.38 -21.70 1.60
CA LEU A 31 0.52 -22.94 0.85
C LEU A 31 -0.12 -22.82 -0.54
N TYR A 32 -1.26 -22.14 -0.65
CA TYR A 32 -1.90 -21.88 -1.93
C TYR A 32 -1.02 -21.00 -2.84
N GLU A 33 -0.44 -19.93 -2.32
CA GLU A 33 0.49 -19.08 -3.07
C GLU A 33 1.70 -19.85 -3.60
N ILE A 34 2.31 -20.69 -2.77
CA ILE A 34 3.48 -21.47 -3.19
C ILE A 34 3.11 -22.50 -4.26
N LEU A 35 2.02 -23.24 -4.07
CA LEU A 35 1.65 -24.33 -4.98
C LEU A 35 1.05 -23.81 -6.29
N HIS A 36 0.16 -22.82 -6.22
CA HIS A 36 -0.56 -22.30 -7.38
C HIS A 36 0.25 -21.23 -8.12
N HIS A 37 0.72 -20.19 -7.42
CA HIS A 37 1.39 -19.04 -8.07
C HIS A 37 2.88 -19.29 -8.34
N ASP A 38 3.64 -19.80 -7.37
CA ASP A 38 5.09 -20.00 -7.55
C ASP A 38 5.41 -21.28 -8.37
N LEU A 39 4.65 -22.35 -8.18
CA LEU A 39 4.88 -23.65 -8.83
C LEU A 39 3.95 -23.92 -10.02
N GLY A 40 2.94 -23.07 -10.26
CA GLY A 40 2.04 -23.17 -11.41
C GLY A 40 1.15 -24.42 -11.38
N MET A 41 0.87 -25.00 -10.21
CA MET A 41 0.03 -26.18 -10.09
C MET A 41 -1.44 -25.81 -10.20
N THR A 42 -2.23 -26.59 -10.95
CA THR A 42 -3.68 -26.34 -11.04
C THR A 42 -4.38 -26.70 -9.73
N HIS A 43 -5.59 -26.19 -9.49
CA HIS A 43 -6.40 -26.62 -8.31
C HIS A 43 -6.55 -28.15 -8.25
N SER A 44 -6.74 -28.79 -9.40
CA SER A 44 -6.80 -30.26 -9.48
C SER A 44 -5.49 -30.94 -9.10
N ASP A 45 -4.34 -30.35 -9.44
CA ASP A 45 -3.03 -30.88 -9.02
C ASP A 45 -2.84 -30.73 -7.51
N ILE A 46 -3.27 -29.61 -6.92
CA ILE A 46 -3.20 -29.36 -5.48
C ILE A 46 -4.09 -30.36 -4.71
N GLU A 47 -5.30 -30.62 -5.20
CA GLU A 47 -6.19 -31.64 -4.63
C GLU A 47 -5.59 -33.06 -4.77
N LEU A 48 -4.89 -33.35 -5.89
CA LEU A 48 -4.18 -34.62 -6.09
C LEU A 48 -3.01 -34.81 -5.12
N LEU A 49 -2.40 -33.72 -4.64
CA LEU A 49 -1.40 -33.76 -3.56
C LEU A 49 -2.02 -34.01 -2.17
N GLY A 50 -3.34 -33.92 -2.05
CA GLY A 50 -4.08 -34.19 -0.82
C GLY A 50 -4.32 -32.95 0.06
N PHE A 51 -4.08 -31.74 -0.46
CA PHE A 51 -4.40 -30.50 0.25
C PHE A 51 -5.85 -30.08 -0.02
N ASP A 52 -6.60 -29.77 1.04
CA ASP A 52 -7.97 -29.23 0.94
C ASP A 52 -7.91 -27.71 1.10
N LEU A 53 -7.70 -27.00 0.00
CA LEU A 53 -7.59 -25.52 -0.04
C LEU A 53 -8.79 -24.86 -0.72
N LYS A 54 -9.97 -25.48 -0.63
CA LYS A 54 -11.18 -25.02 -1.34
C LYS A 54 -11.61 -23.61 -1.02
N ASP A 55 -11.36 -23.17 0.21
CA ASP A 55 -11.67 -21.81 0.63
C ASP A 55 -10.80 -20.78 -0.11
N CYS A 56 -9.55 -21.12 -0.44
CA CYS A 56 -8.64 -20.28 -1.24
C CYS A 56 -9.08 -20.21 -2.71
N TYR A 57 -9.54 -21.34 -3.28
CA TYR A 57 -10.08 -21.38 -4.65
C TYR A 57 -11.31 -20.50 -4.82
N CYS A 58 -12.15 -20.42 -3.77
CA CYS A 58 -13.40 -19.66 -3.80
C CYS A 58 -13.17 -18.15 -3.70
N MET A 59 -12.12 -17.71 -2.98
CA MET A 59 -11.70 -16.31 -2.99
C MET A 59 -11.16 -15.92 -4.37
N GLU A 60 -10.28 -16.73 -4.95
CA GLU A 60 -9.77 -16.51 -6.31
C GLU A 60 -10.91 -16.56 -7.35
N SER A 61 -11.89 -17.46 -7.21
CA SER A 61 -13.04 -17.53 -8.13
C SER A 61 -14.01 -16.36 -7.98
N ASN A 62 -14.11 -15.76 -6.79
CA ASN A 62 -14.90 -14.54 -6.56
C ASN A 62 -14.15 -13.28 -7.03
N GLU A 63 -12.83 -13.23 -6.86
CA GLU A 63 -11.96 -12.21 -7.45
C GLU A 63 -11.91 -12.33 -8.99
N ILE A 64 -11.90 -13.54 -9.55
CA ILE A 64 -12.00 -13.81 -10.98
C ILE A 64 -13.41 -13.52 -11.49
N ASN A 65 -14.49 -13.77 -10.74
CA ASN A 65 -15.84 -13.41 -11.22
C ASN A 65 -16.11 -11.90 -11.13
N MET A 66 -15.53 -11.19 -10.17
CA MET A 66 -15.47 -9.72 -10.18
C MET A 66 -14.48 -9.19 -11.24
N GLY A 67 -13.40 -9.93 -11.51
CA GLY A 67 -12.35 -9.64 -12.48
C GLY A 67 -12.66 -10.07 -13.92
N ARG A 68 -13.71 -10.86 -14.16
CA ARG A 68 -14.19 -11.21 -15.51
C ARG A 68 -14.93 -10.06 -16.19
N LEU A 69 -15.29 -9.03 -15.43
CA LEU A 69 -15.62 -7.71 -15.97
C LEU A 69 -14.37 -6.88 -16.30
N ASN A 70 -13.16 -7.34 -15.97
CA ASN A 70 -11.90 -6.60 -16.11
C ASN A 70 -10.75 -7.49 -16.65
N LEU A 71 -10.85 -7.86 -17.93
CA LEU A 71 -9.97 -8.82 -18.62
C LEU A 71 -8.49 -8.37 -18.86
N ASN A 72 -7.93 -7.48 -18.03
CA ASN A 72 -6.59 -6.89 -18.25
C ASN A 72 -5.61 -6.96 -17.04
N ALA A 73 -5.97 -7.60 -15.92
CA ALA A 73 -5.32 -7.39 -14.61
C ALA A 73 -3.88 -7.91 -14.43
N GLU A 74 -3.33 -8.77 -15.29
CA GLU A 74 -1.89 -9.11 -15.28
C GLU A 74 -1.01 -8.06 -16.00
N THR A 75 -1.63 -7.02 -16.58
CA THR A 75 -0.95 -5.92 -17.29
C THR A 75 -1.28 -4.53 -16.72
N ASP A 76 -2.07 -4.45 -15.65
CA ASP A 76 -2.45 -3.18 -15.04
C ASP A 76 -1.35 -2.74 -14.07
N LEU A 77 -0.39 -2.00 -14.62
CA LEU A 77 0.62 -1.28 -13.84
C LEU A 77 -0.05 -0.12 -13.11
N SER A 78 0.47 0.25 -11.95
CA SER A 78 -0.05 1.38 -11.16
C SER A 78 -0.01 2.73 -11.90
N ARG A 79 0.78 2.82 -12.99
CA ARG A 79 1.05 4.05 -13.76
C ARG A 79 1.60 5.18 -12.89
N LEU A 80 2.16 4.85 -11.73
CA LEU A 80 2.81 5.81 -10.84
C LEU A 80 4.03 6.44 -11.50
N MET A 81 4.70 5.77 -12.44
CA MET A 81 5.82 6.36 -13.17
C MET A 81 5.42 7.58 -14.02
N GLU A 82 4.14 7.71 -14.41
CA GLU A 82 3.67 8.90 -15.13
C GLU A 82 3.69 10.15 -14.23
N ARG A 83 3.32 9.98 -12.96
CA ARG A 83 3.38 11.01 -11.92
C ARG A 83 3.62 10.31 -10.57
N PRO A 84 4.88 10.19 -10.11
CA PRO A 84 5.27 9.34 -8.99
C PRO A 84 4.86 9.95 -7.65
N MET A 85 3.55 9.93 -7.43
CA MET A 85 2.89 10.60 -6.32
C MET A 85 1.57 9.88 -6.04
N LEU A 86 1.39 9.46 -4.79
CA LEU A 86 0.12 9.03 -4.26
C LEU A 86 -0.46 10.15 -3.41
N LEU A 87 -1.72 10.49 -3.66
CA LEU A 87 -2.48 11.41 -2.83
C LEU A 87 -3.35 10.63 -1.87
N SER A 88 -3.59 11.19 -0.70
CA SER A 88 -4.56 10.68 0.25
C SER A 88 -5.24 11.80 1.00
N THR A 89 -6.46 11.54 1.44
CA THR A 89 -7.24 12.46 2.28
C THR A 89 -6.57 12.66 3.63
N VAL A 90 -6.77 13.83 4.22
CA VAL A 90 -6.25 14.17 5.55
C VAL A 90 -7.32 14.83 6.39
N HIS A 91 -7.20 14.72 7.71
CA HIS A 91 -7.97 15.53 8.63
C HIS A 91 -7.08 16.63 9.20
N LEU A 92 -7.55 17.87 9.08
CA LEU A 92 -6.92 19.04 9.67
C LEU A 92 -7.86 19.64 10.71
N SER A 93 -7.33 20.00 11.87
CA SER A 93 -8.13 20.54 12.97
C SER A 93 -7.48 21.76 13.59
N LEU A 94 -8.29 22.75 13.98
CA LEU A 94 -7.92 23.79 14.93
C LEU A 94 -7.87 23.21 16.34
N ILE A 95 -6.90 23.65 17.12
CA ILE A 95 -6.73 23.28 18.53
C ILE A 95 -6.90 24.53 19.40
N ASP A 96 -7.73 24.40 20.42
CA ASP A 96 -7.82 25.42 21.46
C ASP A 96 -6.54 25.44 22.28
N ARG A 97 -5.80 26.55 22.22
CA ARG A 97 -4.49 26.70 22.89
C ARG A 97 -4.55 26.55 24.42
N THR A 98 -5.72 26.75 25.03
CA THR A 98 -5.86 26.71 26.49
C THR A 98 -6.13 25.31 27.04
N SER A 99 -6.88 24.50 26.30
CA SER A 99 -7.31 23.16 26.69
C SER A 99 -6.51 22.07 25.98
N GLY A 100 -5.95 22.35 24.80
CA GLY A 100 -5.34 21.35 23.92
C GLY A 100 -6.36 20.45 23.21
N GLU A 101 -7.65 20.79 23.28
CA GLU A 101 -8.71 20.04 22.62
C GLU A 101 -8.96 20.54 21.20
N VAL A 102 -9.49 19.64 20.35
CA VAL A 102 -9.91 19.98 18.99
C VAL A 102 -11.09 20.96 19.05
N GLU A 103 -10.92 22.12 18.45
CA GLU A 103 -11.92 23.18 18.36
C GLU A 103 -12.82 23.02 17.12
N GLU A 104 -12.21 22.86 15.94
CA GLU A 104 -12.93 22.82 14.65
C GLU A 104 -12.19 21.96 13.62
N ALA A 105 -12.91 21.16 12.84
CA ALA A 105 -12.36 20.45 11.68
C ALA A 105 -12.32 21.35 10.44
N LEU A 106 -11.15 21.48 9.83
CA LEU A 106 -10.82 22.39 8.74
C LEU A 106 -10.90 21.69 7.36
N TYR A 107 -12.08 21.15 7.01
CA TYR A 107 -12.31 20.37 5.79
C TYR A 107 -11.84 21.08 4.50
N ASP A 108 -12.52 22.17 4.11
CA ASP A 108 -12.29 22.91 2.87
C ASP A 108 -11.63 24.27 3.13
N ASN A 109 -10.88 24.41 4.21
CA ASN A 109 -10.16 25.64 4.56
C ASN A 109 -8.69 25.36 4.89
N GLY A 110 -8.21 24.16 4.55
CA GLY A 110 -6.85 23.73 4.87
C GLY A 110 -5.78 24.44 4.04
N ALA A 111 -6.12 24.90 2.83
CA ALA A 111 -5.17 25.47 1.87
C ALA A 111 -4.38 26.66 2.44
N ARG A 112 -5.00 27.49 3.30
CA ARG A 112 -4.32 28.63 3.94
C ARG A 112 -3.14 28.23 4.84
N TYR A 113 -3.12 26.98 5.32
CA TYR A 113 -2.07 26.44 6.19
C TYR A 113 -1.02 25.62 5.44
N ALA A 114 -1.10 25.55 4.11
CA ALA A 114 -0.26 24.66 3.32
C ALA A 114 1.25 24.91 3.52
N GLU A 115 1.68 26.16 3.63
CA GLU A 115 3.10 26.49 3.86
C GLU A 115 3.58 26.07 5.26
N ASP A 116 2.78 26.32 6.30
CA ASP A 116 3.10 25.90 7.66
C ASP A 116 3.19 24.37 7.76
N LEU A 117 2.24 23.66 7.12
CA LEU A 117 2.22 22.20 7.06
C LEU A 117 3.41 21.63 6.28
N ARG A 118 3.77 22.22 5.13
CA ARG A 118 4.94 21.82 4.34
C ARG A 118 6.22 21.99 5.15
N ASN A 119 6.37 23.14 5.80
CA ASN A 119 7.54 23.43 6.62
C ASN A 119 7.65 22.46 7.81
N MET A 120 6.55 22.19 8.48
CA MET A 120 6.50 21.20 9.55
C MET A 120 6.92 19.82 9.02
N MET A 121 6.26 19.31 7.98
CA MET A 121 6.53 17.97 7.45
C MET A 121 7.98 17.82 6.94
N GLU A 122 8.55 18.87 6.36
CA GLU A 122 9.94 18.84 5.87
C GLU A 122 10.96 18.73 7.02
N HIS A 123 10.69 19.39 8.14
CA HIS A 123 11.58 19.44 9.31
C HIS A 123 11.21 18.45 10.41
N PHE A 124 10.10 17.72 10.26
CA PHE A 124 9.68 16.71 11.21
C PHE A 124 10.78 15.65 11.37
N SER A 125 11.06 15.33 12.63
CA SER A 125 12.03 14.32 13.02
C SER A 125 11.82 13.99 14.48
N THR A 126 11.92 12.72 14.84
CA THR A 126 11.94 12.25 16.22
C THR A 126 13.08 11.25 16.42
N ASP A 127 13.35 10.87 17.67
CA ASP A 127 14.35 9.82 17.96
C ASP A 127 14.01 8.49 17.29
N GLU A 128 12.72 8.17 17.18
CA GLU A 128 12.22 6.95 16.51
C GLU A 128 12.13 7.11 14.98
N TYR A 129 11.78 8.31 14.54
CA TYR A 129 11.59 8.66 13.13
C TYR A 129 12.55 9.79 12.69
N PRO A 130 13.87 9.51 12.60
CA PRO A 130 14.85 10.54 12.24
C PRO A 130 14.79 10.98 10.77
N SER A 131 14.06 10.27 9.91
CA SER A 131 13.97 10.55 8.47
C SER A 131 12.52 10.55 7.99
N ASN A 132 12.22 11.44 7.06
CA ASN A 132 10.89 11.52 6.43
C ASN A 132 10.72 10.56 5.24
N ASN A 133 11.73 9.75 4.94
CA ASN A 133 11.60 8.69 3.93
C ASN A 133 10.96 7.44 4.56
N LEU A 134 9.69 7.20 4.27
CA LEU A 134 8.93 6.06 4.80
C LEU A 134 9.47 4.71 4.35
N MET A 135 10.25 4.65 3.26
CA MET A 135 10.93 3.41 2.85
C MET A 135 11.95 2.91 3.88
N ASN A 136 12.42 3.77 4.80
CA ASN A 136 13.30 3.36 5.90
C ASN A 136 12.56 2.49 6.93
N TYR A 137 11.24 2.63 7.04
CA TYR A 137 10.38 1.94 8.01
C TYR A 137 9.44 0.91 7.36
N PHE A 138 9.54 0.74 6.04
CA PHE A 138 8.67 -0.13 5.26
C PHE A 138 8.95 -1.62 5.54
N VAL A 139 8.02 -2.35 6.16
CA VAL A 139 8.22 -3.79 6.43
C VAL A 139 6.96 -4.54 6.10
N LEU A 140 7.06 -5.66 5.39
CA LEU A 140 5.94 -6.57 5.14
C LEU A 140 6.29 -7.98 5.68
N PRO A 141 6.09 -8.23 6.99
CA PRO A 141 6.54 -9.48 7.62
C PRO A 141 5.98 -10.75 6.98
N THR A 142 4.72 -10.68 6.51
CA THR A 142 4.00 -11.79 5.86
C THR A 142 4.33 -11.91 4.37
N HIS A 143 5.00 -10.92 3.76
CA HIS A 143 5.27 -10.88 2.32
C HIS A 143 6.71 -10.44 1.98
N PRO A 144 7.76 -11.12 2.50
CA PRO A 144 9.15 -10.69 2.34
C PRO A 144 9.64 -10.66 0.88
N LYS A 145 9.10 -11.54 0.01
CA LYS A 145 9.42 -11.52 -1.43
C LYS A 145 8.86 -10.27 -2.12
N ILE A 146 7.62 -9.88 -1.79
CA ILE A 146 6.98 -8.67 -2.33
C ILE A 146 7.67 -7.43 -1.76
N GLU A 147 7.98 -7.41 -0.47
CA GLU A 147 8.74 -6.33 0.16
C GLU A 147 10.03 -6.03 -0.60
N LYS A 148 10.80 -7.08 -0.91
CA LYS A 148 12.04 -6.95 -1.67
C LYS A 148 11.81 -6.31 -3.04
N ARG A 149 10.80 -6.75 -3.78
CA ARG A 149 10.46 -6.18 -5.11
C ARG A 149 10.06 -4.72 -5.00
N ILE A 150 9.19 -4.36 -4.05
CA ILE A 150 8.78 -2.98 -3.81
C ILE A 150 10.00 -2.12 -3.47
N ARG A 151 10.92 -2.60 -2.63
CA ARG A 151 12.16 -1.87 -2.26
C ARG A 151 13.14 -1.70 -3.42
N GLU A 152 13.16 -2.62 -4.38
CA GLU A 152 13.94 -2.48 -5.61
C GLU A 152 13.34 -1.42 -6.56
N LYS A 153 12.00 -1.27 -6.52
CA LYS A 153 11.24 -0.34 -7.37
C LYS A 153 11.08 1.06 -6.78
N VAL A 154 10.84 1.18 -5.48
CA VAL A 154 10.58 2.42 -4.74
C VAL A 154 11.78 2.74 -3.87
N LEU A 155 12.57 3.73 -4.30
CA LEU A 155 13.81 4.13 -3.63
C LEU A 155 13.54 5.07 -2.45
N SER A 156 12.52 5.93 -2.57
CA SER A 156 12.05 6.76 -1.47
C SER A 156 10.56 7.05 -1.58
N ALA A 157 9.95 7.30 -0.42
CA ALA A 157 8.56 7.68 -0.27
C ALA A 157 8.47 8.77 0.81
N THR A 158 8.35 10.02 0.40
CA THR A 158 8.43 11.18 1.30
C THR A 158 7.07 11.89 1.37
N PRO A 159 6.43 11.96 2.56
CA PRO A 159 5.19 12.70 2.74
C PRO A 159 5.36 14.20 2.51
N GLY A 160 4.26 14.86 2.17
CA GLY A 160 4.18 16.30 1.94
C GLY A 160 2.74 16.73 1.72
N ILE A 161 2.54 17.98 1.32
CA ILE A 161 1.20 18.56 1.12
C ILE A 161 0.96 18.93 -0.33
N TYR A 162 -0.15 18.45 -0.88
CA TYR A 162 -0.74 18.89 -2.14
C TYR A 162 -2.01 19.68 -1.87
N VAL A 163 -2.25 20.70 -2.68
CA VAL A 163 -3.42 21.59 -2.55
C VAL A 163 -4.15 21.56 -3.89
N ASP A 164 -5.46 21.37 -3.84
CA ASP A 164 -6.37 21.49 -4.98
C ASP A 164 -7.54 22.39 -4.58
N GLY A 165 -7.55 23.61 -5.12
CA GLY A 165 -8.44 24.66 -4.65
C GLY A 165 -8.22 24.97 -3.16
N GLU A 166 -9.25 24.76 -2.34
CA GLU A 166 -9.20 24.99 -0.90
C GLU A 166 -8.93 23.70 -0.08
N THR A 167 -8.98 22.54 -0.74
CA THR A 167 -8.80 21.23 -0.12
C THR A 167 -7.32 20.85 -0.14
N ILE A 168 -6.87 20.23 0.95
CA ILE A 168 -5.51 19.72 1.08
C ILE A 168 -5.49 18.19 1.08
N TYR A 169 -4.41 17.64 0.56
CA TYR A 169 -4.14 16.20 0.51
C TYR A 169 -2.74 15.92 1.04
N ALA A 170 -2.57 14.77 1.68
CA ALA A 170 -1.24 14.21 1.91
C ALA A 170 -0.72 13.69 0.58
N ALA A 171 0.46 14.18 0.19
CA ALA A 171 1.14 13.80 -1.03
C ALA A 171 2.38 12.99 -0.69
N LEU A 172 2.31 11.69 -0.93
CA LEU A 172 3.45 10.80 -0.84
C LEU A 172 4.24 10.86 -2.16
N LYS A 173 5.32 11.64 -2.17
CA LYS A 173 6.21 11.77 -3.34
C LYS A 173 7.12 10.55 -3.39
N LEU A 174 7.13 9.87 -4.53
CA LEU A 174 7.88 8.64 -4.74
C LEU A 174 9.10 8.92 -5.64
N GLN A 175 10.23 8.29 -5.33
CA GLN A 175 11.30 8.09 -6.30
C GLN A 175 11.32 6.63 -6.70
N MET A 176 11.11 6.36 -7.98
CA MET A 176 10.85 5.01 -8.48
C MET A 176 11.76 4.68 -9.68
N THR A 177 12.05 3.39 -9.85
CA THR A 177 12.78 2.84 -11.00
C THR A 177 11.86 2.14 -12.00
N GLU A 178 10.72 1.64 -11.54
CA GLU A 178 9.71 0.92 -12.32
C GLU A 178 8.33 1.05 -11.63
N ASP A 179 7.25 0.88 -12.39
CA ASP A 179 5.91 0.81 -11.84
C ASP A 179 5.72 -0.41 -10.92
N LEU A 180 4.87 -0.22 -9.92
CA LEU A 180 4.37 -1.30 -9.09
C LEU A 180 3.30 -2.08 -9.86
N THR A 181 3.27 -3.40 -9.69
CA THR A 181 2.09 -4.18 -10.05
C THR A 181 0.92 -3.81 -9.14
N GLN A 182 -0.31 -4.12 -9.53
CA GLN A 182 -1.48 -3.87 -8.68
C GLN A 182 -1.33 -4.49 -7.27
N ARG A 183 -0.85 -5.73 -7.18
CA ARG A 183 -0.61 -6.40 -5.89
C ARG A 183 0.49 -5.73 -5.06
N GLU A 184 1.54 -5.24 -5.72
CA GLU A 184 2.59 -4.47 -5.05
C GLU A 184 2.07 -3.12 -4.54
N LEU A 185 1.23 -2.44 -5.33
CA LEU A 185 0.59 -1.19 -4.95
C LEU A 185 -0.32 -1.37 -3.72
N GLU A 186 -1.19 -2.36 -3.72
CA GLU A 186 -2.10 -2.65 -2.60
C GLU A 186 -1.35 -2.85 -1.28
N LEU A 187 -0.30 -3.68 -1.30
CA LEU A 187 0.51 -3.94 -0.11
C LEU A 187 1.36 -2.72 0.27
N PHE A 188 1.80 -1.94 -0.71
CA PHE A 188 2.47 -0.67 -0.46
C PHE A 188 1.53 0.31 0.26
N GLU A 189 0.33 0.53 -0.25
CA GLU A 189 -0.69 1.39 0.33
C GLU A 189 -1.10 0.95 1.74
N GLN A 190 -1.29 -0.35 1.98
CA GLN A 190 -1.59 -0.88 3.31
C GLN A 190 -0.49 -0.56 4.32
N GLN A 191 0.78 -0.74 3.93
CA GLN A 191 1.89 -0.42 4.81
C GLN A 191 2.07 1.09 5.01
N ILE A 192 1.78 1.92 4.00
CA ILE A 192 1.77 3.38 4.17
C ILE A 192 0.64 3.80 5.11
N ALA A 193 -0.55 3.20 5.02
CA ALA A 193 -1.65 3.48 5.95
C ALA A 193 -1.26 3.13 7.39
N ASP A 194 -0.62 1.98 7.63
CA ASP A 194 -0.09 1.63 8.95
C ASP A 194 0.96 2.63 9.43
N GLN A 195 1.85 3.10 8.55
CA GLN A 195 2.79 4.17 8.89
C GLN A 195 2.10 5.50 9.20
N TYR A 196 0.97 5.80 8.57
CA TYR A 196 0.18 6.99 8.87
C TYR A 196 -0.55 6.89 10.21
N GLU A 197 -0.99 5.69 10.61
CA GLU A 197 -1.72 5.44 11.86
C GLU A 197 -0.78 5.25 13.06
N ASN A 198 0.11 4.26 12.97
CA ASN A 198 0.89 3.74 14.08
C ASN A 198 2.38 4.08 13.99
N GLY A 199 2.82 4.58 12.84
CA GLY A 199 4.22 4.85 12.54
C GLY A 199 4.58 6.33 12.58
N TRP A 200 5.33 6.74 11.54
CA TRP A 200 5.77 8.13 11.33
C TRP A 200 4.62 9.15 11.42
N GLY A 201 3.46 8.84 10.82
CA GLY A 201 2.29 9.73 10.81
C GLY A 201 1.56 9.79 12.17
N GLY A 202 1.57 8.70 12.94
CA GLY A 202 1.05 8.71 14.30
C GLY A 202 1.91 9.61 15.21
N ALA A 203 3.23 9.60 15.02
CA ALA A 203 4.14 10.51 15.72
C ALA A 203 3.99 11.97 15.25
N LEU A 204 3.66 12.18 13.97
CA LEU A 204 3.37 13.51 13.41
C LEU A 204 2.15 14.15 14.07
N GLU A 205 1.08 13.37 14.27
CA GLU A 205 -0.19 13.85 14.84
C GLU A 205 0.00 14.44 16.25
N LEU A 206 1.01 13.99 16.99
CA LEU A 206 1.34 14.50 18.32
C LEU A 206 2.03 15.88 18.31
N GLN A 207 2.36 16.42 17.12
CA GLN A 207 2.97 17.73 16.99
C GLN A 207 1.95 18.78 16.57
N ASP A 208 1.60 19.64 17.52
CA ASP A 208 0.84 20.85 17.22
C ASP A 208 1.69 21.85 16.43
N ILE A 209 1.05 22.54 15.49
CA ILE A 209 1.71 23.47 14.57
C ILE A 209 1.25 24.88 14.89
N ASP A 210 2.19 25.71 15.32
CA ASP A 210 1.96 27.15 15.49
C ASP A 210 2.07 27.82 14.12
N THR A 211 0.93 28.24 13.58
CA THR A 211 0.84 28.80 12.23
C THR A 211 1.24 30.26 12.19
N ALA A 212 1.67 30.75 11.03
CA ALA A 212 2.03 32.16 10.87
C ALA A 212 0.87 33.14 11.15
N CYS A 213 -0.39 32.69 11.03
CA CYS A 213 -1.58 33.48 11.35
C CYS A 213 -2.00 33.43 12.83
N GLY A 214 -1.28 32.68 13.66
CA GLY A 214 -1.52 32.60 15.11
C GLY A 214 -2.49 31.49 15.53
N ASP A 215 -2.99 30.69 14.59
CA ASP A 215 -3.78 29.50 14.89
C ASP A 215 -2.87 28.35 15.34
N LEU A 216 -3.38 27.48 16.20
CA LEU A 216 -2.74 26.20 16.52
C LEU A 216 -3.51 25.11 15.76
N ILE A 217 -2.83 24.32 14.94
CA ILE A 217 -3.44 23.25 14.15
C ILE A 217 -2.76 21.91 14.42
N CYS A 218 -3.49 20.83 14.18
CA CYS A 218 -2.96 19.48 14.09
C CYS A 218 -3.43 18.82 12.79
N ILE A 219 -2.53 18.05 12.18
CA ILE A 219 -2.82 17.25 10.99
C ILE A 219 -2.77 15.76 11.33
N ARG A 220 -3.79 15.04 10.89
CA ARG A 220 -3.87 13.59 10.95
C ARG A 220 -3.91 13.03 9.53
N LEU A 221 -2.96 12.15 9.20
CA LEU A 221 -2.84 11.52 7.89
C LEU A 221 -3.71 10.27 7.74
N TRP A 222 -4.06 9.62 8.84
CA TRP A 222 -4.86 8.40 8.85
C TRP A 222 -6.29 8.66 9.35
N HIS A 223 -7.28 8.02 8.74
CA HIS A 223 -8.66 7.97 9.25
C HIS A 223 -9.39 6.76 8.65
N ASP A 224 -10.53 6.37 9.23
CA ASP A 224 -11.30 5.18 8.81
C ASP A 224 -11.74 5.16 7.33
N ALA A 225 -11.72 6.32 6.68
CA ALA A 225 -12.10 6.51 5.28
C ALA A 225 -10.90 6.91 4.39
N LEU A 226 -9.68 6.61 4.84
CA LEU A 226 -8.46 6.91 4.10
C LEU A 226 -8.46 6.15 2.76
N GLU A 227 -8.28 6.90 1.68
CA GLU A 227 -8.14 6.35 0.34
C GLU A 227 -6.89 6.93 -0.34
N PHE A 228 -6.20 6.10 -1.13
CA PHE A 228 -5.06 6.50 -1.94
C PHE A 228 -5.46 6.67 -3.39
N TYR A 229 -4.90 7.71 -4.03
CA TYR A 229 -5.15 8.04 -5.42
C TYR A 229 -3.84 8.32 -6.15
N PRO A 230 -3.49 7.56 -7.21
CA PRO A 230 -2.40 7.92 -8.11
C PRO A 230 -2.65 9.29 -8.73
N ALA A 231 -1.70 10.22 -8.56
CA ALA A 231 -1.88 11.60 -9.01
C ALA A 231 -1.96 11.74 -10.53
N CYS A 232 -1.58 10.70 -11.30
CA CYS A 232 -1.77 10.65 -12.75
C CYS A 232 -3.25 10.61 -13.17
N ASN A 233 -4.15 10.25 -12.26
CA ASN A 233 -5.60 10.27 -12.49
C ASN A 233 -6.22 11.65 -12.27
N LEU A 234 -5.46 12.63 -11.75
CA LEU A 234 -5.93 14.00 -11.64
C LEU A 234 -5.72 14.75 -12.97
N PRO A 235 -6.71 15.55 -13.41
CA PRO A 235 -6.51 16.43 -14.56
C PRO A 235 -5.35 17.38 -14.28
N THR A 236 -4.42 17.50 -15.22
CA THR A 236 -3.38 18.54 -15.10
C THR A 236 -4.04 19.89 -15.38
N GLU A 237 -3.69 20.93 -14.60
CA GLU A 237 -4.24 22.30 -14.78
C GLU A 237 -4.08 22.86 -16.21
N THR A 238 -3.26 22.22 -17.05
CA THR A 238 -3.07 22.56 -18.47
C THR A 238 -4.19 22.09 -19.40
N GLU A 239 -5.03 21.13 -19.01
CA GLU A 239 -6.08 20.56 -19.89
C GLU A 239 -7.45 21.24 -19.72
N ALA A 240 -7.67 21.97 -18.62
CA ALA A 240 -8.95 22.63 -18.33
C ALA A 240 -9.23 23.90 -19.18
N THR A 241 -8.28 24.36 -20.02
CA THR A 241 -8.45 25.59 -20.82
C THR A 241 -8.76 25.33 -22.30
N GLN A 242 -8.86 24.07 -22.77
CA GLN A 242 -9.13 23.79 -24.20
C GLN A 242 -10.56 23.38 -24.57
N GLU A 243 -11.46 23.13 -23.61
CA GLU A 243 -12.86 22.77 -23.95
C GLU A 243 -13.88 23.93 -23.93
N ILE A 244 -13.45 25.17 -23.67
CA ILE A 244 -14.32 26.36 -23.79
C ILE A 244 -13.93 27.18 -25.03
N THR A 245 -13.86 26.54 -26.20
CA THR A 245 -14.06 27.22 -27.50
C THR A 245 -14.48 26.17 -28.54
N MET A 246 -15.75 25.77 -28.53
CA MET A 246 -16.49 25.35 -29.73
C MET A 246 -17.93 25.82 -29.65
#